data_AF-A0A146FJD3-F1
#
_entry.id   AF-A0A146FJD3-F1
#
_cell.length_a   1.000
_cell.length_b   1.000
_cell.length_c   1.000
_cell.angle_alpha   90.00
_cell.angle_beta   90.00
_cell.angle_gamma   90.00
#
_symmetry.space_group_name_H-M   'P 1'
#
loop_
_entity.id
_entity.type
_entity.pdbx_description
1 polymer ?
#
loop_
_entity_poly.entity_id
_entity_poly.type
_entity_poly.pdbx_seq_one_letter_code
_entity_poly.pdbx_strand_id
1 'polypeptide(L)'
;MQRFVPLSPTRSVMKYEVYRNKNSSDEDFELINTMYKRIMSEDKYLCDLTQKNLNAGVFVNGELHPKMEKGPLYFQKVVRDVVTEHFQREEKEGQEYWPARQRVPKEAATSAQDMQFCANLGCGAGKECCSNIGAQPPAAVAW
;
A
#
# COMPACT_ATOMS: atom_id res chain seq x y z
N MET A 1 -2.37 -11.83 -18.46
CA MET A 1 -2.76 -10.83 -17.45
C MET A 1 -1.60 -10.60 -16.50
N GLN A 2 -1.30 -9.35 -16.16
CA GLN A 2 -0.31 -8.99 -15.15
C GLN A 2 -1.01 -8.34 -13.96
N ARG A 3 -0.72 -8.82 -12.75
CA ARG A 3 -1.31 -8.33 -11.50
C ARG A 3 -0.24 -7.88 -10.54
N PHE A 4 -0.37 -6.66 -10.03
CA PHE A 4 0.49 -6.07 -9.02
C PHE A 4 -0.17 -6.22 -7.65
N VAL A 5 0.44 -7.00 -6.76
CA VAL A 5 -0.12 -7.28 -5.43
C VAL A 5 0.78 -6.62 -4.38
N PRO A 6 0.35 -5.51 -3.77
CA PRO A 6 1.14 -4.86 -2.72
C PRO A 6 1.20 -5.74 -1.47
N LEU A 7 2.38 -5.84 -0.86
CA LEU A 7 2.58 -6.52 0.42
C LEU A 7 2.97 -5.54 1.54
N SER A 8 3.77 -4.53 1.20
CA SER A 8 4.18 -3.45 2.11
C SER A 8 4.56 -2.21 1.29
N PRO A 9 4.87 -1.06 1.93
CA PRO A 9 5.25 0.16 1.20
C PRO A 9 6.41 -0.01 0.21
N THR A 10 7.32 -0.97 0.45
CA THR A 10 8.51 -1.20 -0.37
C THR A 10 8.56 -2.60 -0.98
N ARG A 11 7.46 -3.37 -0.93
CA ARG A 11 7.42 -4.74 -1.43
C ARG A 11 6.10 -5.04 -2.10
N SER A 12 6.18 -5.57 -3.31
CA SER A 12 5.04 -6.02 -4.09
C SER A 12 5.37 -7.34 -4.79
N VAL A 13 4.34 -8.17 -5.02
CA VAL A 13 4.45 -9.41 -5.78
C VAL A 13 3.78 -9.21 -7.13
N MET A 14 4.52 -9.46 -8.19
CA MET A 14 3.98 -9.43 -9.55
C MET A 14 3.59 -10.85 -9.94
N LYS A 15 2.32 -11.02 -10.30
CA LYS A 15 1.78 -12.29 -10.80
C LYS A 15 1.53 -12.16 -12.29
N TYR A 16 2.01 -13.15 -13.05
CA TYR A 16 1.92 -13.19 -14.49
C TYR A 16 1.16 -14.44 -14.91
N GLU A 17 0.10 -14.23 -15.67
CA GLU A 17 -0.69 -15.28 -16.31
C GLU A 17 -0.51 -15.10 -17.82
N VAL A 18 0.24 -15.99 -18.47
CA VAL A 18 0.49 -15.94 -19.92
C VAL A 18 -0.46 -16.92 -20.59
N TYR A 19 -1.24 -16.43 -21.55
CA TYR A 19 -2.23 -17.21 -22.28
C TYR A 19 -1.80 -17.33 -23.73
N ARG A 20 -2.08 -18.49 -24.34
CA ARG A 20 -1.89 -18.74 -25.77
C ARG A 20 -3.18 -19.23 -26.41
N ASN A 21 -3.27 -19.08 -27.72
CA ASN A 21 -4.32 -19.74 -28.48
C ASN A 21 -4.17 -21.27 -28.37
N LYS A 22 -5.29 -22.01 -28.32
CA LYS A 22 -5.28 -23.47 -28.21
C LYS A 22 -4.57 -24.18 -29.38
N ASN A 23 -4.48 -23.50 -30.52
CA ASN A 23 -3.88 -24.02 -31.74
C ASN A 23 -2.44 -23.52 -31.95
N SER A 24 -1.89 -22.73 -31.02
CA SER A 24 -0.48 -22.31 -31.09
C SER A 24 0.45 -23.45 -30.67
N SER A 25 1.59 -23.57 -31.35
CA SER A 25 2.64 -24.53 -31.02
C SER A 25 3.27 -24.25 -29.66
N ASP A 26 3.95 -25.25 -29.09
CA ASP A 26 4.73 -25.07 -27.87
C ASP A 26 5.95 -24.18 -28.13
N GLU A 27 6.57 -24.31 -29.30
CA GLU A 27 7.74 -23.57 -29.72
C GLU A 27 7.45 -22.06 -29.82
N ASP A 28 6.37 -21.67 -30.49
CA ASP A 28 5.99 -20.26 -30.63
C ASP A 28 5.63 -19.64 -29.27
N PHE A 29 4.97 -20.42 -28.41
CA PHE A 29 4.65 -19.98 -27.07
C PHE A 29 5.91 -19.76 -26.23
N GLU A 30 6.83 -20.72 -26.22
CA GLU A 30 8.03 -20.62 -25.39
C GLU A 30 9.00 -19.53 -25.86
N LEU A 31 9.03 -19.24 -27.16
CA LEU A 31 9.78 -18.12 -27.71
C LEU A 31 9.34 -16.79 -27.06
N ILE A 32 8.03 -16.54 -27.05
CA ILE A 32 7.45 -15.31 -26.48
C ILE A 32 7.54 -15.33 -24.95
N ASN A 33 7.21 -16.46 -24.32
CA ASN A 33 7.23 -16.63 -22.86
C ASN A 33 8.62 -16.37 -22.27
N THR A 34 9.67 -16.90 -22.91
CA THR A 34 11.06 -16.72 -22.46
C THR A 34 11.50 -15.27 -22.58
N MET A 35 11.19 -14.61 -23.70
CA MET A 35 11.46 -13.19 -23.88
C MET A 35 10.75 -12.35 -22.81
N TYR A 36 9.46 -12.60 -22.58
CA TYR A 36 8.67 -11.88 -21.58
C TYR A 36 9.24 -12.06 -20.16
N LYS A 37 9.60 -13.29 -19.78
CA LYS A 37 10.23 -13.58 -18.48
C LYS A 37 11.53 -12.80 -18.30
N ARG A 38 12.36 -12.70 -19.35
CA ARG A 38 13.61 -11.94 -19.30
C ARG A 38 13.34 -10.46 -19.05
N ILE A 39 12.46 -9.84 -19.84
CA ILE A 39 12.08 -8.42 -19.69
C ILE A 39 11.56 -8.16 -18.28
N MET A 40 10.65 -8.99 -17.77
CA MET A 40 10.11 -8.79 -16.42
C MET A 40 11.17 -8.96 -15.32
N SER A 41 12.20 -9.77 -15.55
CA SER A 41 13.33 -9.88 -14.62
C SER A 41 14.20 -8.63 -14.62
N GLU A 42 14.42 -8.02 -15.80
CA GLU A 42 15.16 -6.76 -15.96
C GLU A 42 14.42 -5.61 -15.24
N ASP A 43 13.10 -5.48 -15.48
CA ASP A 43 12.25 -4.47 -14.82
C ASP A 43 12.28 -4.58 -13.30
N LYS A 44 12.33 -5.80 -12.76
CA LYS A 44 12.44 -6.01 -11.31
C LYS A 44 13.70 -5.34 -10.76
N TYR A 45 14.86 -5.53 -11.40
CA TYR A 45 16.10 -4.93 -10.95
C TYR A 45 16.06 -3.41 -11.05
N LEU A 46 15.47 -2.85 -12.11
CA LEU A 46 15.31 -1.40 -12.26
C LEU A 46 14.46 -0.80 -11.13
N CYS A 47 13.34 -1.43 -10.79
CA CYS A 47 12.48 -1.00 -9.68
C CYS A 47 13.20 -1.11 -8.32
N ASP A 48 13.88 -2.23 -8.05
CA ASP A 48 14.57 -2.46 -6.78
C ASP A 48 15.71 -1.45 -6.57
N LEU A 49 16.49 -1.15 -7.62
CA LEU A 49 17.57 -0.16 -7.57
C LEU A 49 17.02 1.26 -7.43
N THR A 50 15.92 1.58 -8.11
CA THR A 50 15.23 2.87 -7.96
C THR A 50 14.77 3.06 -6.52
N GLN A 51 14.15 2.05 -5.90
CA GLN A 51 13.73 2.12 -4.50
C GLN A 51 14.93 2.33 -3.55
N LYS A 52 16.07 1.69 -3.80
CA LYS A 52 17.30 1.95 -3.03
C LYS A 52 17.75 3.40 -3.13
N ASN A 53 17.70 3.98 -4.33
CA ASN A 53 18.07 5.39 -4.54
C ASN A 53 17.08 6.35 -3.85
N LEU A 54 15.78 6.05 -3.86
CA LEU A 54 14.79 6.82 -3.11
C LEU A 54 15.06 6.77 -1.59
N ASN A 55 15.41 5.59 -1.07
CA ASN A 55 15.73 5.41 0.35
C ASN A 55 17.00 6.17 0.77
N ALA A 56 17.90 6.47 -0.16
CA ALA A 56 19.09 7.28 0.12
C ALA A 56 18.76 8.77 0.38
N GLY A 57 17.54 9.22 0.04
CA GLY A 57 17.04 10.56 0.36
C GLY A 57 17.63 11.71 -0.47
N VAL A 58 18.55 11.41 -1.40
CA VAL A 58 19.13 12.43 -2.30
C VAL A 58 18.14 12.85 -3.39
N PHE A 59 17.24 11.95 -3.78
CA PHE A 59 16.16 12.23 -4.73
C PHE A 59 14.86 12.46 -3.98
N VAL A 60 14.29 13.66 -4.10
CA VAL A 60 13.01 14.05 -3.48
C VAL A 60 11.90 14.05 -4.54
N ASN A 61 12.14 14.72 -5.67
CA ASN A 61 11.25 14.81 -6.80
C ASN A 61 12.04 15.14 -8.08
N GLY A 62 11.53 14.71 -9.22
CA GLY A 62 12.11 15.00 -10.53
C GLY A 62 11.01 15.22 -11.57
N GLU A 63 11.28 16.05 -12.57
CA GLU A 63 10.36 16.24 -13.68
C GLU A 63 10.43 15.03 -14.61
N LEU A 64 9.26 14.45 -14.93
CA LEU A 64 9.15 13.41 -15.93
C LEU A 64 9.09 14.02 -17.32
N HIS A 65 9.65 13.32 -18.31
CA HIS A 65 9.70 13.79 -19.68
C HIS A 65 8.29 13.92 -20.27
N PRO A 66 7.86 15.12 -20.71
CA PRO A 66 6.46 15.43 -21.00
C PRO A 66 5.87 14.67 -22.20
N LYS A 67 6.72 14.10 -23.06
CA LYS A 67 6.28 13.30 -24.22
C LYS A 67 6.42 11.79 -24.02
N MET A 68 7.46 11.35 -23.31
CA MET A 68 7.85 9.93 -23.24
C MET A 68 7.28 9.25 -22.00
N GLU A 69 6.95 10.03 -20.96
CA GLU A 69 6.50 9.51 -19.67
C GLU A 69 5.07 9.97 -19.34
N LYS A 70 4.24 10.17 -20.38
CA LYS A 70 2.82 10.51 -20.22
C LYS A 70 2.04 9.47 -19.43
N GLY A 71 2.38 8.18 -19.61
CA GLY A 71 1.76 7.08 -18.86
C GLY A 71 2.01 7.19 -17.35
N PRO A 72 3.28 7.22 -16.91
CA PRO A 72 3.62 7.46 -15.51
C PRO A 72 3.01 8.75 -14.93
N LEU A 73 3.05 9.87 -15.66
CA LEU A 73 2.43 11.13 -15.25
C LEU A 73 0.93 10.98 -15.00
N TYR A 74 0.22 10.35 -15.94
CA TYR A 74 -1.21 10.08 -15.79
C TYR A 74 -1.49 9.18 -14.60
N PHE A 75 -0.71 8.11 -14.42
CA PHE A 75 -0.87 7.20 -13.29
C PHE A 75 -0.65 7.89 -11.94
N GLN A 76 0.41 8.69 -11.81
CA GLN A 76 0.67 9.49 -10.61
C GLN A 76 -0.48 10.46 -10.30
N LYS A 77 -1.05 11.10 -11.32
CA LYS A 77 -2.24 11.95 -11.17
C LYS A 77 -3.42 11.15 -10.63
N VAL A 78 -3.75 10.01 -11.23
CA VAL A 78 -4.87 9.16 -10.79
C VAL A 78 -4.69 8.70 -9.35
N VAL A 79 -3.49 8.28 -8.95
CA VAL A 79 -3.22 7.89 -7.56
C VAL A 79 -3.47 9.05 -6.60
N ARG A 80 -2.96 10.26 -6.91
CA ARG A 80 -3.19 11.45 -6.09
C ARG A 80 -4.69 11.75 -5.98
N ASP A 81 -5.41 11.74 -7.10
CA ASP A 81 -6.84 12.06 -7.16
C ASP A 81 -7.63 11.07 -6.29
N VAL A 82 -7.39 9.76 -6.41
CA VAL A 82 -8.08 8.71 -5.65
C VAL A 82 -7.80 8.81 -4.14
N VAL A 83 -6.54 9.01 -3.74
CA VAL A 83 -6.16 9.14 -2.33
C VAL A 83 -6.80 10.39 -1.72
N THR A 84 -6.77 11.51 -2.44
CA THR A 84 -7.34 12.78 -1.96
C THR A 84 -8.86 12.71 -1.85
N GLU A 85 -9.54 12.09 -2.83
CA GLU A 85 -10.99 11.87 -2.78
C GLU A 85 -11.38 10.93 -1.63
N HIS A 86 -10.60 9.88 -1.37
CA HIS A 86 -10.81 9.02 -0.22
C HIS A 86 -10.74 9.80 1.10
N PHE A 87 -9.67 10.57 1.29
CA PHE A 87 -9.47 11.40 2.47
C PHE A 87 -10.62 12.43 2.66
N GLN A 88 -11.06 13.08 1.58
CA GLN A 88 -12.20 14.02 1.63
C GLN A 88 -13.50 13.35 2.08
N ARG A 89 -13.73 12.08 1.74
CA ARG A 89 -14.90 11.33 2.21
C ARG A 89 -14.80 11.01 3.69
N GLU A 90 -13.62 10.60 4.17
CA GLU A 90 -13.37 10.35 5.60
C GLU A 90 -13.59 11.61 6.44
N GLU A 91 -13.05 12.76 6.00
CA GLU A 91 -13.25 14.06 6.64
C GLU A 91 -14.73 14.46 6.70
N LYS A 92 -15.47 14.27 5.59
CA LYS A 92 -16.90 14.57 5.53
C LYS A 92 -17.73 13.72 6.48
N GLU A 93 -17.33 12.46 6.69
CA GLU A 93 -18.00 11.56 7.62
C GLU A 93 -17.45 11.65 9.06
N GLY A 94 -16.34 12.35 9.28
CA GLY A 94 -15.67 12.46 10.57
C GLY A 94 -15.11 11.12 11.07
N GLN A 95 -14.83 10.17 10.18
CA GLN A 95 -14.33 8.85 10.52
C GLN A 95 -13.46 8.27 9.40
N GLU A 96 -12.43 7.52 9.79
CA GLU A 96 -11.58 6.79 8.85
C GLU A 96 -12.27 5.53 8.31
N TYR A 97 -12.01 5.22 7.04
CA TYR A 97 -12.44 4.00 6.39
C TYR A 97 -11.35 2.94 6.48
N TRP A 98 -11.65 1.89 7.25
CA TRP A 98 -10.77 0.73 7.40
C TRP A 98 -11.41 -0.51 6.76
N PRO A 99 -11.07 -0.85 5.51
CA PRO A 99 -11.69 -2.00 4.83
C PRO A 99 -11.51 -3.33 5.57
N ALA A 100 -10.40 -3.48 6.30
CA ALA A 100 -10.10 -4.68 7.09
C ALA A 100 -10.78 -4.69 8.48
N ARG A 101 -11.34 -3.56 8.93
CA ARG A 101 -11.98 -3.46 10.24
C ARG A 101 -13.34 -4.15 10.19
N GLN A 102 -13.61 -4.99 11.19
CA GLN A 102 -14.91 -5.62 11.35
C GLN A 102 -15.99 -4.55 11.53
N ARG A 103 -17.08 -4.67 10.76
CA ARG A 103 -18.29 -3.86 10.96
C ARG A 103 -19.06 -4.44 12.14
N VAL A 104 -19.06 -3.71 13.25
CA VAL A 104 -19.79 -4.12 14.45
C VAL A 104 -21.14 -3.38 14.51
N PRO A 105 -22.26 -4.03 14.87
CA PRO A 105 -23.53 -3.36 15.11
C PRO A 105 -23.40 -2.28 16.18
N LYS A 106 -24.18 -1.19 16.07
CA LYS A 106 -24.10 -0.04 16.99
C LYS A 106 -24.55 -0.41 18.42
N GLU A 107 -25.30 -1.49 18.55
CA GLU A 107 -25.88 -1.99 19.80
C GLU A 107 -24.86 -2.78 20.64
N ALA A 108 -23.70 -3.15 20.07
CA ALA A 108 -22.64 -3.87 20.77
C ALA A 108 -21.81 -2.91 21.65
N ALA A 109 -22.33 -2.59 22.84
CA ALA A 109 -21.76 -1.61 23.76
C ALA A 109 -20.27 -1.88 24.10
N THR A 110 -19.88 -3.15 24.31
CA THR A 110 -18.48 -3.51 24.59
C THR A 110 -17.55 -3.16 23.43
N SER A 111 -17.92 -3.52 22.20
CA SER A 111 -17.09 -3.20 21.03
C SER A 111 -17.05 -1.70 20.77
N ALA A 112 -18.11 -0.95 21.06
CA ALA A 112 -18.09 0.51 20.98
C ALA A 112 -17.06 1.11 21.95
N GLN A 113 -17.00 0.59 23.19
CA GLN A 113 -16.00 1.00 24.19
C GLN A 113 -14.57 0.67 23.73
N ASP A 114 -14.33 -0.54 23.21
CA ASP A 114 -13.02 -0.94 22.69
C ASP A 114 -12.56 -0.04 21.52
N MET A 115 -13.49 0.29 20.62
CA MET A 115 -13.22 1.17 19.49
C MET A 115 -12.88 2.60 19.94
N GLN A 116 -13.58 3.12 20.95
CA GLN A 116 -13.29 4.43 21.53
C GLN A 116 -11.95 4.44 22.26
N PHE A 117 -11.65 3.38 23.02
CA PHE A 117 -10.36 3.21 23.67
C PHE A 117 -9.21 3.23 22.65
N CYS A 118 -9.30 2.41 21.59
CA CYS A 118 -8.30 2.37 20.52
C CYS A 118 -8.15 3.71 19.78
N ALA A 119 -9.24 4.42 19.50
CA ALA A 119 -9.18 5.73 18.87
C ALA A 119 -8.41 6.75 19.74
N ASN A 120 -8.54 6.66 21.06
CA ASN A 120 -7.83 7.52 22.01
C ASN A 120 -6.35 7.15 22.21
N LEU A 121 -5.93 5.95 21.79
CA LEU A 121 -4.52 5.55 21.79
C LEU A 121 -3.73 6.16 20.62
N GLY A 122 -4.43 6.59 19.56
CA GLY A 122 -3.79 7.26 18.43
C GLY A 122 -3.21 8.60 18.84
N CYS A 123 -1.93 8.85 18.52
CA CYS A 123 -1.38 10.20 18.64
C CYS A 123 -1.98 11.08 17.55
N GLY A 124 -2.99 11.89 17.91
CA GLY A 124 -3.57 12.88 17.00
C GLY A 124 -2.54 13.94 16.60
N ALA A 125 -2.66 14.45 15.37
CA ALA A 125 -1.82 15.54 14.87
C ALA A 125 -1.90 16.75 15.82
N GLY A 126 -0.79 17.02 16.52
CA GLY A 126 -0.63 18.18 17.40
C GLY A 126 -0.70 17.94 18.91
N LYS A 127 -0.84 16.69 19.38
CA LYS A 127 -0.59 16.35 20.79
C LYS A 127 0.67 15.50 20.88
N GLU A 128 1.63 15.93 21.70
CA GLU A 128 2.75 15.07 22.10
C GLU A 128 2.20 13.71 22.52
N CYS A 129 2.82 12.62 22.07
CA CYS A 129 2.56 11.26 22.55
C CYS A 129 3.00 11.14 24.02
N CYS A 130 2.36 11.89 24.90
CA CYS A 130 2.50 11.73 26.33
C CYS A 130 1.44 10.71 26.73
N SER A 131 1.88 9.47 26.91
CA SER A 131 1.14 8.47 27.66
C SER A 131 0.79 9.05 29.03
N ASN A 132 -0.46 9.52 29.20
CA ASN A 132 -1.00 9.92 30.50
C ASN A 132 -1.28 8.73 31.42
N ILE A 133 -0.90 7.51 30.99
CA ILE A 133 -0.83 6.35 31.87
C ILE A 133 0.41 6.56 32.73
N GLY A 134 0.23 7.23 33.87
CA GLY A 134 1.22 7.25 34.93
C GLY A 134 1.72 5.83 35.16
N ALA A 135 3.05 5.66 35.25
CA ALA A 135 3.70 4.37 35.41
C ALA A 135 2.95 3.53 36.45
N GLN A 136 2.20 2.52 35.98
CA GLN A 136 1.61 1.56 36.90
C GLN A 136 2.78 0.80 37.52
N PRO A 137 2.89 0.74 38.87
CA PRO A 137 3.89 -0.11 39.48
C PRO A 137 3.66 -1.54 39.00
N PRO A 138 4.75 -2.30 38.74
CA PRO A 138 4.63 -3.66 38.26
C PRO A 138 3.74 -4.46 39.21
N ALA A 139 2.72 -5.10 38.65
CA ALA A 139 1.84 -5.97 39.41
C ALA A 139 2.70 -7.04 40.10
N ALA A 140 2.65 -7.08 41.43
CA ALA A 140 3.27 -8.14 42.20
C ALA A 140 2.56 -9.45 41.85
N VAL A 141 3.22 -10.30 41.07
CA VAL A 141 2.79 -11.67 40.84
C VAL A 141 3.08 -12.42 42.14
N ALA A 142 2.03 -12.68 42.91
CA ALA A 142 2.08 -13.65 44.00
C ALA A 142 2.19 -15.04 43.37
N TRP A 143 3.26 -15.75 43.73
CA TRP A 143 3.45 -17.18 43.46
C TRP A 143 2.52 -18.01 44.34
#